data_AF-A0A7Z0HX76-F1
#
_entry.id   AF-A0A7Z0HX76-F1
#
_cell.length_a   1.000
_cell.length_b   1.000
_cell.length_c   1.000
_cell.angle_alpha   90.00
_cell.angle_beta   90.00
_cell.angle_gamma   90.00
#
_symmetry.space_group_name_H-M   'P 1'
#
loop_
_entity.id
_entity.type
_entity.pdbx_description
1 polymer ?
#
loop_
_entity_poly.entity_id
_entity_poly.type
_entity_poly.pdbx_seq_one_letter_code
_entity_poly.pdbx_strand_id
1 'polypeptide(L)' 'MKAFLAAAVFAIALAVGAAFVLDGSYQQPTHSAFTTEGARVSDPGSNLIGN' A
#
# COMPACT_ATOMS: atom_id res chain seq x y z
N MET A 1 -0.08 27.50 21.89
CA MET A 1 -0.58 27.06 20.56
C MET A 1 0.51 26.48 19.65
N LYS A 2 1.73 27.03 19.61
CA LYS A 2 2.82 26.54 18.72
C LYS A 2 3.19 25.06 18.94
N ALA A 3 3.28 24.62 20.19
CA ALA A 3 3.59 23.22 20.54
C ALA A 3 2.50 22.24 20.06
N PHE A 4 1.23 22.63 20.17
CA PHE A 4 0.11 21.84 19.67
C PHE A 4 0.16 21.70 18.15
N LEU A 5 0.43 22.80 17.44
CA LEU A 5 0.57 22.78 15.98
C LEU A 5 1.76 21.89 15.55
N ALA A 6 2.90 21.97 16.24
CA ALA A 6 4.06 21.13 15.98
C ALA A 6 3.75 19.64 16.20
N ALA A 7 3.02 19.31 17.27
CA ALA A 7 2.59 17.94 17.54
C ALA A 7 1.64 17.40 16.45
N ALA A 8 0.71 18.23 15.96
CA ALA A 8 -0.19 17.85 14.87
C ALA A 8 0.57 17.57 13.57
N VAL A 9 1.52 18.45 13.20
CA VAL A 9 2.36 18.25 12.01
C VAL A 9 3.20 16.97 12.14
N PHE A 10 3.78 16.74 13.31
CA PHE A 10 4.56 15.53 13.57
C PHE A 10 3.73 14.25 13.47
N ALA A 11 2.51 14.26 14.00
CA ALA A 11 1.59 13.12 13.90
C ALA A 11 1.23 12.80 12.43
N ILE A 12 0.98 13.83 11.62
CA ILE A 12 0.72 13.65 10.17
C ILE A 12 1.95 13.05 9.48
N ALA A 13 3.14 13.60 9.75
CA ALA A 13 4.38 13.09 9.17
C ALA A 13 4.62 11.62 9.53
N LEU A 14 4.37 11.24 10.80
CA LEU A 14 4.46 9.85 11.24
C LEU A 14 3.44 8.95 10.55
N ALA A 15 2.20 9.38 10.42
CA ALA A 15 1.16 8.60 9.76
C ALA A 15 1.51 8.32 8.29
N VAL A 16 1.96 9.35 7.57
CA VAL A 16 2.40 9.24 6.17
C VAL A 16 3.63 8.34 6.06
N GLY A 17 4.64 8.55 6.90
CA GLY A 17 5.85 7.72 6.91
C GLY A 17 5.55 6.24 7.20
N ALA A 18 4.69 5.97 8.17
CA ALA A 18 4.27 4.61 8.49
C ALA A 18 3.51 3.95 7.33
N ALA A 19 2.64 4.69 6.63
CA ALA A 19 1.94 4.16 5.46
C ALA A 19 2.89 3.76 4.34
N PHE A 20 3.90 4.60 4.03
CA PHE A 20 4.92 4.29 3.01
C PHE A 20 5.76 3.07 3.38
N VAL A 21 6.19 2.96 4.63
CA VAL A 21 6.98 1.80 5.09
C VAL A 21 6.14 0.52 5.06
N LEU A 22 4.88 0.61 5.48
CA LEU A 22 3.97 -0.53 5.48
C LEU A 22 3.71 -1.03 4.06
N ASP A 23 3.39 -0.13 3.13
CA ASP A 23 3.14 -0.45 1.72
C ASP A 23 4.40 -0.98 1.01
N GLY A 24 5.54 -0.30 1.19
CA GLY A 24 6.76 -0.61 0.45
C GLY A 24 7.58 -1.79 0.98
N SER A 25 7.39 -2.19 2.24
CA SER A 25 8.26 -3.21 2.87
C SER A 25 7.52 -4.40 3.47
N TYR A 26 6.22 -4.28 3.76
CA TYR A 26 5.51 -5.30 4.53
C TYR A 26 4.20 -5.76 3.88
N GLN A 27 3.52 -4.91 3.11
CA GLN A 27 2.32 -5.30 2.40
C GLN A 27 2.69 -5.97 1.08
N GLN A 28 2.11 -7.15 0.86
CA GLN A 28 2.15 -7.84 -0.42
C GLN A 28 0.72 -7.89 -0.97
N PRO A 29 0.48 -7.44 -2.23
CA PRO A 29 -0.86 -7.46 -2.78
C PRO A 29 -1.40 -8.88 -2.91
N THR A 30 -2.70 -9.06 -2.66
CA THR A 30 -3.39 -10.37 -2.58
C THR A 30 -3.17 -11.24 -3.82
N HIS A 31 -3.10 -10.63 -5.01
CA HIS A 31 -2.82 -11.36 -6.24
C HIS A 31 -1.42 -11.99 -6.24
N SER A 32 -0.44 -11.38 -5.60
CA SER A 32 0.93 -11.92 -5.48
C SER A 32 1.01 -13.00 -4.41
N ALA A 33 0.21 -12.87 -3.33
CA ALA A 33 0.23 -13.83 -2.23
C ALA A 33 -0.54 -15.13 -2.52
N PHE A 34 -1.60 -15.06 -3.36
CA PHE A 34 -2.52 -16.18 -3.57
C PHE A 34 -2.66 -16.62 -5.04
N THR A 35 -1.89 -16.05 -5.97
CA THR A 35 -1.78 -16.60 -7.33
C THR A 35 -1.09 -17.96 -7.26
N THR A 36 -1.77 -19.00 -7.72
CA THR A 36 -1.15 -20.29 -8.01
C THR A 36 -0.49 -20.24 -9.39
N GLU A 37 0.55 -21.04 -9.63
CA GLU A 37 1.30 -21.06 -10.92
C GLU A 37 0.43 -21.33 -12.17
N GLY A 38 -0.86 -21.63 -12.01
CA GLY A 38 -1.82 -21.82 -13.09
C GLY A 38 -2.38 -20.54 -13.71
N ALA A 39 -2.34 -19.39 -13.01
CA ALA A 39 -2.82 -18.13 -13.57
C ALA A 39 -1.69 -17.45 -14.36
N ARG A 40 -1.50 -17.85 -15.63
CA ARG A 40 -0.61 -17.14 -16.56
C ARG A 40 -1.25 -15.81 -16.99
N VAL A 41 -1.17 -14.84 -16.10
CA VAL A 41 -1.50 -13.45 -16.37
C VAL A 41 -0.20 -12.77 -16.76
N SER A 42 0.10 -12.74 -18.05
CA SER A 42 1.24 -11.99 -18.59
C SER A 42 1.13 -10.48 -18.36
N ASP A 43 -0.06 -10.00 -17.96
CA ASP A 43 -0.35 -8.58 -17.74
C ASP A 43 -1.39 -8.39 -16.60
N PRO A 44 -0.92 -8.20 -15.35
CA PRO A 44 -1.79 -8.04 -14.18
C PRO A 44 -2.71 -6.83 -14.33
N GLY A 45 -4.02 -7.07 -14.47
CA GLY A 45 -5.06 -6.03 -14.55
C GLY A 45 -5.80 -5.96 -15.89
N SER A 46 -5.18 -6.40 -16.99
CA SER A 46 -5.83 -6.49 -18.33
C SER A 46 -6.74 -7.73 -18.45
N ASN A 47 -6.42 -8.79 -17.72
CA ASN A 47 -7.03 -10.12 -17.90
C ASN A 47 -8.27 -10.36 -17.02
N LEU A 48 -8.64 -9.39 -16.17
CA LEU A 48 -9.85 -9.44 -15.35
C LEU A 48 -10.92 -8.58 -16.03
N ILE A 49 -11.49 -9.10 -17.12
CA ILE A 49 -12.57 -8.43 -17.86
C ILE A 49 -13.83 -8.42 -16.99
N GLY A 50 -14.32 -7.21 -16.69
CA GLY A 50 -15.66 -6.94 -16.19
C GLY A 50 -15.81 -5.47 -15.82
N ASN A 51 -16.36 -4.67 -16.74
CA ASN A 51 -16.95 -3.36 -16.44
C ASN A 51 -18.13 -3.52 -15.47
#